data_AF-A0A2V6M251-F1
#
_entry.id   AF-A0A2V6M251-F1
#
_cell.length_a   1.000
_cell.length_b   1.000
_cell.length_c   1.000
_cell.angle_alpha   90.00
_cell.angle_beta   90.00
_cell.angle_gamma   90.00
#
_symmetry.space_group_name_H-M   'P 1'
#
loop_
_entity.id
_entity.type
_entity.pdbx_description
1 polymer ?
#
loop_
_entity_poly.entity_id
_entity_poly.type
_entity_poly.pdbx_seq_one_letter_code
_entity_poly.pdbx_strand_id
1 'polypeptide(L)'
;MNRKAEAASDHGDEAALRKPVHDKDYRENFARSLFLTGKITQEAAHALSPRIKELRAASGDPITLYIDSPGGSSAVAEGIR
;
A
#
# COMPACT_ATOMS: atom_id res chain seq x y z
N MET A 1 -4.03 -39.59 -34.81
CA MET A 1 -3.19 -38.53 -35.41
C MET A 1 -3.69 -37.17 -34.94
N ASN A 2 -2.83 -36.46 -34.20
CA ASN A 2 -2.60 -34.99 -34.15
C ASN A 2 -3.81 -34.03 -34.27
N ARG A 3 -4.18 -33.31 -33.20
CA ARG A 3 -3.60 -32.05 -32.64
C ARG A 3 -4.19 -30.76 -33.26
N LYS A 4 -4.93 -29.99 -32.45
CA LYS A 4 -4.72 -28.56 -32.06
C LYS A 4 -6.05 -27.98 -31.52
N ALA A 5 -6.20 -27.83 -30.20
CA ALA A 5 -5.79 -26.68 -29.38
C ALA A 5 -6.69 -25.46 -29.64
N GLU A 6 -7.81 -25.37 -28.91
CA GLU A 6 -7.98 -24.58 -27.67
C GLU A 6 -7.59 -23.11 -27.84
N ALA A 7 -8.63 -22.27 -27.82
CA ALA A 7 -8.51 -20.83 -27.76
C ALA A 7 -7.76 -20.47 -26.48
N ALA A 8 -6.52 -20.00 -26.64
CA ALA A 8 -5.71 -19.50 -25.55
C ALA A 8 -6.38 -18.26 -24.97
N SER A 9 -6.63 -18.35 -23.68
CA SER A 9 -7.04 -17.28 -22.76
C SER A 9 -6.18 -16.03 -22.95
N ASP A 10 -6.84 -14.92 -23.31
CA ASP A 10 -6.30 -13.59 -23.12
C ASP A 10 -6.40 -13.25 -21.62
N HIS A 11 -5.46 -13.78 -20.84
CA HIS A 11 -5.17 -13.29 -19.50
C HIS A 11 -3.81 -12.62 -19.58
N GLY A 12 -3.80 -11.45 -20.21
CA GLY A 12 -2.68 -10.51 -20.17
C GLY A 12 -2.50 -10.00 -18.74
N ASP A 13 -1.58 -10.65 -18.04
CA ASP A 13 -0.91 -10.18 -16.83
C ASP A 13 -0.20 -8.83 -17.13
N GLU A 14 -0.94 -7.72 -17.04
CA GLU A 14 -0.33 -6.43 -16.74
C GLU A 14 -0.81 -6.01 -15.35
N ALA A 15 -0.18 -6.58 -14.31
CA ALA A 15 0.10 -5.83 -13.11
C ALA A 15 1.03 -4.67 -13.49
N ALA A 16 0.48 -3.71 -14.24
CA ALA A 16 1.14 -2.46 -14.57
C ALA A 16 1.66 -1.92 -13.25
N LEU A 17 2.98 -1.81 -13.16
CA LEU A 17 3.68 -1.15 -12.08
C LEU A 17 3.01 0.21 -11.92
N ARG A 18 2.05 0.32 -10.98
CA ARG A 18 1.37 1.57 -10.67
C ARG A 18 2.47 2.48 -10.16
N LYS A 19 3.01 3.29 -11.08
CA LYS A 19 3.95 4.34 -10.71
C LYS A 19 3.26 5.12 -9.60
N PRO A 20 3.92 5.36 -8.45
CA PRO A 20 3.32 6.14 -7.40
C PRO A 20 2.83 7.45 -8.03
N VAL A 21 1.53 7.72 -7.90
CA VAL A 21 0.95 8.97 -8.35
C VAL A 21 1.49 10.02 -7.40
N HIS A 22 2.57 10.67 -7.80
CA HIS A 22 3.04 11.86 -7.10
C HIS A 22 2.00 12.95 -7.35
N ASP A 23 1.20 13.24 -6.34
CA ASP A 23 0.34 14.41 -6.36
C ASP A 23 1.24 15.65 -6.38
N LYS A 24 1.21 16.40 -7.48
CA LYS A 24 1.98 17.64 -7.65
C LYS A 24 1.60 18.71 -6.61
N ASP A 25 0.41 18.59 -6.04
CA ASP A 25 -0.13 19.46 -5.02
C ASP A 25 0.05 18.87 -3.61
N TYR A 26 0.78 17.75 -3.47
CA TYR A 26 1.13 17.20 -2.17
C TYR A 26 1.82 18.27 -1.32
N ARG A 27 1.25 18.47 -0.12
CA ARG A 27 1.83 19.25 0.95
C ARG A 27 1.82 18.38 2.19
N GLU A 28 2.94 18.30 2.89
CA GLU A 28 3.02 17.59 4.15
C GLU A 28 1.98 18.15 5.12
N ASN A 29 1.20 17.24 5.71
CA ASN A 29 0.27 17.58 6.76
C ASN A 29 0.80 16.98 8.07
N PHE A 30 1.63 17.75 8.78
CA PHE A 30 2.24 17.31 10.03
C PHE A 30 1.21 16.88 11.08
N ALA A 31 0.04 17.53 11.11
CA ALA A 31 -1.06 17.17 12.00
C ALA A 31 -1.71 15.81 11.65
N ARG A 32 -1.54 15.36 10.41
CA ARG A 32 -2.02 14.07 9.88
C ARG A 32 -0.84 13.17 9.48
N SER A 33 0.22 13.21 10.27
CA SER A 33 1.39 12.38 10.06
C SER A 33 1.43 11.16 10.98
N LEU A 34 1.96 10.06 10.45
CA LEU A 34 2.24 8.82 11.18
C LEU A 34 3.69 8.41 10.94
N PHE A 35 4.23 7.62 11.86
CA PHE A 35 5.60 7.13 11.82
C PHE A 35 5.61 5.61 11.88
N LEU A 36 6.32 4.97 10.96
CA LEU A 36 6.60 3.55 10.97
C LEU A 36 8.10 3.35 11.11
N THR A 37 8.53 3.09 12.34
CA THR A 37 9.93 2.90 12.70
C THR A 37 10.22 1.45 13.07
N GLY A 38 11.39 0.95 12.71
CA GLY A 38 11.77 -0.43 13.02
C GLY A 38 11.06 -1.45 12.12
N LYS A 39 11.15 -2.75 12.45
CA LYS A 39 10.68 -3.83 11.57
C LYS A 39 9.15 -3.80 11.39
N ILE A 40 8.68 -4.03 10.17
CA ILE A 40 7.24 -4.16 9.88
C ILE A 40 6.77 -5.55 10.32
N THR A 41 6.14 -5.61 11.50
CA THR A 41 5.54 -6.82 12.08
C THR A 41 4.01 -6.76 12.05
N GLN A 42 3.35 -7.88 12.38
CA GLN A 42 1.89 -7.93 12.42
C GLN A 42 1.33 -6.96 13.45
N GLU A 43 2.02 -6.79 14.57
CA GLU A 43 1.66 -5.86 15.64
C GLU A 43 1.74 -4.41 15.15
N ALA A 44 2.78 -4.06 14.39
CA ALA A 44 2.90 -2.74 13.77
C ALA A 44 1.76 -2.48 12.77
N ALA A 45 1.42 -3.47 11.94
CA ALA A 45 0.29 -3.36 11.02
C ALA A 45 -1.05 -3.20 11.76
N HIS A 46 -1.28 -3.98 12.82
CA HIS A 46 -2.47 -3.88 13.67
C HIS A 46 -2.59 -2.55 14.40
N ALA A 47 -1.47 -1.93 14.80
CA ALA A 47 -1.47 -0.60 15.40
C ALA A 47 -1.70 0.51 14.37
N LEU A 48 -1.13 0.38 13.17
CA LEU A 48 -1.13 1.42 12.15
C LEU A 48 -2.47 1.52 11.41
N SER A 49 -3.09 0.39 11.04
CA SER A 49 -4.32 0.38 10.24
C SER A 49 -5.51 1.12 10.89
N PRO A 50 -5.83 0.94 12.18
CA PRO A 50 -6.90 1.71 12.82
C PRO A 50 -6.65 3.22 12.75
N ARG A 51 -5.40 3.65 12.96
CA ARG A 51 -5.06 5.06 12.94
C ARG A 51 -5.19 5.68 11.55
N ILE A 52 -4.80 4.93 10.51
CA ILE A 52 -5.03 5.34 9.13
C ILE A 52 -6.54 5.49 8.86
N LYS A 53 -7.37 4.52 9.30
CA LYS A 53 -8.82 4.60 9.14
C LYS A 53 -9.44 5.81 9.83
N GLU A 54 -9.02 6.11 11.05
CA GLU A 54 -9.46 7.30 11.79
C GLU A 54 -9.14 8.59 11.01
N LEU A 55 -7.91 8.72 10.49
CA LEU A 55 -7.52 9.89 9.72
C LEU A 55 -8.33 10.03 8.43
N ARG A 56 -8.55 8.91 7.71
CA ARG A 56 -9.41 8.88 6.51
C ARG A 56 -10.86 9.26 6.83
N ALA A 57 -11.40 8.81 7.97
CA ALA A 57 -12.75 9.13 8.39
C ALA A 57 -12.91 10.60 8.79
N ALA A 58 -11.87 11.20 9.37
CA ALA A 58 -11.89 12.59 9.80
C ALA A 58 -11.81 13.60 8.64
N SER A 59 -11.08 13.27 7.57
CA SER A 59 -10.94 14.13 6.38
C SER A 59 -10.38 13.35 5.19
N GLY A 60 -10.71 13.81 3.97
CA GLY A 60 -10.09 13.37 2.71
C GLY A 60 -8.71 13.97 2.45
N ASP A 61 -8.22 14.86 3.31
CA ASP A 61 -6.89 15.46 3.19
C ASP A 61 -5.78 14.39 3.25
N PRO A 62 -4.63 14.62 2.57
CA PRO A 62 -3.50 13.71 2.58
C PRO A 62 -3.05 13.29 3.98
N ILE A 63 -2.58 12.04 4.09
CA ILE A 63 -1.94 11.48 5.27
C ILE A 63 -0.47 11.28 4.93
N THR A 64 0.42 11.83 5.75
CA THR A 64 1.87 11.67 5.58
C THR A 64 2.33 10.47 6.41
N LEU A 65 3.02 9.49 5.80
CA LEU A 65 3.65 8.38 6.53
C LEU A 65 5.16 8.47 6.39
N TYR A 66 5.86 8.72 7.50
CA TYR A 66 7.31 8.65 7.56
C TYR A 66 7.74 7.22 7.86
N ILE A 67 8.64 6.70 7.04
CA ILE A 67 9.11 5.31 7.15
C ILE A 67 10.62 5.32 7.40
N ASP A 68 11.01 4.82 8.57
CA ASP A 68 12.40 4.49 8.92
C ASP A 68 12.44 3.03 9.37
N SER A 69 12.44 2.14 8.39
CA SER A 69 12.24 0.71 8.61
C SER A 69 13.18 -0.12 7.76
N PRO A 70 13.77 -1.21 8.32
CA PRO A 70 14.47 -2.21 7.52
C PRO A 70 13.50 -3.12 6.74
N GLY A 71 12.19 -2.84 6.75
CA GLY A 71 11.16 -3.66 6.12
C GLY A 71 10.68 -4.80 7.02
N GLY A 72 10.19 -5.88 6.41
CA GLY A 72 9.57 -7.01 7.11
C GLY A 72 8.92 -7.99 6.13
N SER A 73 7.82 -8.60 6.52
CA SER A 73 7.04 -9.46 5.63
C SER A 73 6.17 -8.61 4.70
N SER A 74 6.27 -8.81 3.38
CA SER A 74 5.40 -8.15 2.40
C SER A 74 3.92 -8.50 2.61
N ALA A 75 3.62 -9.74 3.00
CA ALA A 75 2.27 -10.18 3.31
C ALA A 75 1.67 -9.42 4.51
N VAL A 76 2.50 -9.04 5.48
CA VAL A 76 2.07 -8.19 6.61
C VAL A 76 1.81 -6.76 6.13
N ALA A 77 2.70 -6.21 5.29
CA ALA A 77 2.57 -4.86 4.76
C ALA A 77 1.29 -4.69 3.91
N GLU A 78 0.86 -5.71 3.18
CA GLU A 78 -0.40 -5.73 2.41
C GLU A 78 -1.66 -5.59 3.30
N GLY A 79 -1.53 -5.87 4.60
CA GLY A 79 -2.56 -5.67 5.60
C GLY A 79 -2.73 -4.21 6.08
N ILE A 80 -1.84 -3.29 5.70
CA ILE A 80 -1.85 -1.90 6.17
C ILE A 80 -2.81 -1.06 5.32
N ARG A 81 -3.97 -0.66 5.90
CA ARG A 81 -5.06 0.05 5.18
C ARG A 81 -5.88 0.97 6.08
#